data_AF-A0A7U9EQK7-F1
#
_entry.id   AF-A0A7U9EQK7-F1
#
_cell.length_a   1.000
_cell.length_b   1.000
_cell.length_c   1.000
_cell.angle_alpha   90.00
_cell.angle_beta   90.00
_cell.angle_gamma   90.00
#
_symmetry.space_group_name_H-M   'P 1'
#
loop_
_entity.id
_entity.type
_entity.pdbx_description
1 polymer ?
#
loop_
_entity_poly.entity_id
_entity_poly.type
_entity_poly.pdbx_seq_one_letter_code
_entity_poly.pdbx_strand_id
1 'polypeptide(L)'
;MLSIFRFGDKSVEPSIDFILNFLNLALGIDPSQLIYLAPYELGIRNTVLSKKVPERNVISWENNIPLRLGKNKPQGYYLKIFLPYKHGIIPISTIGFIEGINGISTDSALFLERLSFVKDNLIHWYESEFFIDLTKEVKAQFPKFNYNEVYLWANHLRTLMALYYDGVRPEGKGPGHTMRKIIRTLSGTLSGDKVCDDKALKLISAGIKSLKNLGYDITETVDVNELTEQIFRQINNGSSQIAREIKRFKRALSNNEIKSSKDLKQWNEERGLTYEWMRKASEDEGVYDLPFPEIEKRFWLRNECYSFDTNQKITDPVQFLKNAESKRMKGVMKN
;
A
#
# COMPACT_ATOMS: atom_id res chain seq x y z
N MET A 1 9.39 -7.55 3.21
CA MET A 1 8.46 -8.56 3.79
C MET A 1 9.30 -9.54 4.55
N LEU A 2 8.93 -9.87 5.79
CA LEU A 2 9.56 -10.98 6.53
C LEU A 2 8.76 -12.25 6.21
N SER A 3 9.45 -13.32 5.85
CA SER A 3 8.81 -14.54 5.37
C SER A 3 9.49 -15.77 5.93
N ILE A 4 8.68 -16.74 6.31
CA ILE A 4 9.08 -18.14 6.46
C ILE A 4 8.50 -18.96 5.32
N PHE A 5 9.33 -19.87 4.80
CA PHE A 5 8.93 -20.88 3.83
C PHE A 5 9.17 -22.25 4.45
N ARG A 6 8.16 -23.12 4.35
CA ARG A 6 8.27 -24.52 4.79
C ARG A 6 7.69 -25.42 3.70
N PHE A 7 8.26 -26.59 3.52
CA PHE A 7 7.90 -27.49 2.42
C PHE A 7 7.72 -28.91 2.94
N GLY A 8 6.63 -29.56 2.53
CA GLY A 8 6.36 -30.96 2.86
C GLY A 8 5.98 -31.21 4.32
N ASP A 9 5.42 -30.21 5.02
CA ASP A 9 4.90 -30.42 6.36
C ASP A 9 3.65 -31.33 6.31
N LYS A 10 3.49 -32.17 7.34
CA LYS A 10 2.31 -33.05 7.46
C LYS A 10 1.05 -32.32 7.90
N SER A 11 1.20 -31.15 8.53
CA SER A 11 0.11 -30.33 9.05
C SER A 11 0.49 -28.85 9.03
N VAL A 12 -0.50 -27.97 9.26
CA VAL A 12 -0.30 -26.52 9.33
C VAL A 12 0.29 -26.04 10.68
N GLU A 13 0.31 -26.92 11.68
CA GLU A 13 0.64 -26.58 13.07
C GLU A 13 2.06 -26.04 13.26
N PRO A 14 3.14 -26.64 12.72
CA PRO A 14 4.49 -26.12 12.91
C PRO A 14 4.67 -24.68 12.43
N SER A 15 4.00 -24.32 11.33
CA SER A 15 4.02 -22.98 10.76
C SER A 15 3.28 -21.96 11.62
N ILE A 16 2.10 -22.34 12.13
CA ILE A 16 1.30 -21.50 13.03
C ILE A 16 2.09 -21.28 14.32
N ASP A 17 2.65 -22.34 14.91
CA ASP A 17 3.43 -22.26 16.14
C ASP A 17 4.66 -21.37 15.97
N PHE A 18 5.41 -21.52 14.88
CA PHE A 18 6.56 -20.67 14.62
C PHE A 18 6.17 -19.19 14.61
N ILE A 19 5.12 -18.83 13.87
CA ILE A 19 4.70 -17.44 13.72
C ILE A 19 4.16 -16.88 15.03
N LEU A 20 3.34 -17.63 15.77
CA LEU A 20 2.82 -17.18 17.06
C LEU A 20 3.94 -17.05 18.10
N ASN A 21 4.90 -17.96 18.11
CA ASN A 21 6.07 -17.86 18.98
C ASN A 21 6.94 -16.66 18.61
N PHE A 22 7.15 -16.37 17.32
CA PHE A 22 7.85 -15.17 16.90
C PHE A 22 7.13 -13.90 17.37
N LEU A 23 5.81 -13.80 17.17
CA LEU A 23 5.03 -12.63 17.60
C LEU A 23 5.08 -12.44 19.12
N ASN A 24 5.00 -13.53 19.89
CA ASN A 24 5.07 -13.47 21.35
C ASN A 24 6.48 -13.14 21.84
N LEU A 25 7.48 -13.95 21.47
CA LEU A 25 8.83 -13.86 22.03
C LEU A 25 9.61 -12.64 21.51
N ALA A 26 9.44 -12.28 20.22
CA ALA A 26 10.22 -11.20 19.63
C ALA A 26 9.52 -9.83 19.73
N LEU A 27 8.18 -9.80 19.77
CA LEU A 27 7.41 -8.55 19.76
C LEU A 27 6.55 -8.34 21.01
N GLY A 28 6.50 -9.30 21.93
CA GLY A 28 5.67 -9.21 23.14
C GLY A 28 4.18 -9.25 22.87
N ILE A 29 3.74 -9.75 21.70
CA ILE A 29 2.34 -9.78 21.31
C ILE A 29 1.73 -11.11 21.77
N ASP A 30 0.79 -11.05 22.72
CA ASP A 30 0.05 -12.22 23.17
C ASP A 30 -0.88 -12.74 22.05
N PRO A 31 -0.73 -14.00 21.58
CA PRO A 31 -1.60 -14.61 20.58
C PRO A 31 -3.09 -14.58 20.94
N SER A 32 -3.45 -14.50 22.22
CA SER A 32 -4.84 -14.41 22.69
C SER A 32 -5.53 -13.08 22.32
N GLN A 33 -4.75 -12.03 22.08
CA GLN A 33 -5.23 -10.69 21.71
C GLN A 33 -5.43 -10.52 20.20
N LEU A 34 -4.90 -11.47 19.41
CA LEU A 34 -4.98 -11.44 17.95
C LEU A 34 -6.34 -11.91 17.45
N ILE A 35 -6.71 -11.43 16.27
CA ILE A 35 -7.90 -11.86 15.53
C ILE A 35 -7.44 -12.63 14.29
N TYR A 36 -8.12 -13.74 14.02
CA TYR A 36 -7.75 -14.69 12.99
C TYR A 36 -8.87 -14.82 11.99
N LEU A 37 -8.52 -14.71 10.72
CA LEU A 37 -9.38 -15.15 9.62
C LEU A 37 -8.88 -16.54 9.23
N ALA A 38 -9.55 -17.56 9.78
CA ALA A 38 -9.10 -18.94 9.79
C ALA A 38 -10.13 -19.85 9.08
N PRO A 39 -9.81 -20.41 7.91
CA PRO A 39 -10.66 -21.37 7.21
C PRO A 39 -10.80 -22.70 7.98
N TYR A 40 -11.85 -23.48 7.68
CA TYR A 40 -12.06 -24.81 8.27
C TYR A 40 -11.11 -25.85 7.68
N GLU A 41 -10.68 -25.64 6.44
CA GLU A 41 -9.83 -26.52 5.66
C GLU A 41 -8.45 -26.67 6.29
N LEU A 42 -7.84 -27.83 6.01
CA LEU A 42 -6.54 -28.23 6.55
C LEU A 42 -6.44 -28.20 8.09
N GLY A 43 -7.59 -28.15 8.79
CA GLY A 43 -7.63 -28.03 10.25
C GLY A 43 -7.10 -26.70 10.77
N ILE A 44 -7.01 -25.65 9.94
CA ILE A 44 -6.41 -24.36 10.32
C ILE A 44 -7.15 -23.75 11.51
N ARG A 45 -8.48 -23.66 11.45
CA ARG A 45 -9.29 -23.14 12.57
C ARG A 45 -9.02 -23.89 13.87
N ASN A 46 -9.08 -25.22 13.84
CA ASN A 46 -8.91 -26.05 15.04
C ASN A 46 -7.49 -25.90 15.61
N THR A 47 -6.50 -25.78 14.73
CA THR A 47 -5.11 -25.53 15.12
C THR A 47 -4.96 -24.18 15.80
N VAL A 48 -5.61 -23.11 15.31
CA VAL A 48 -5.59 -21.80 15.99
C VAL A 48 -6.25 -21.88 17.37
N LEU A 49 -7.41 -22.53 17.47
CA LEU A 49 -8.14 -22.66 18.73
C LEU A 49 -7.37 -23.47 19.78
N SER A 50 -6.58 -24.48 19.37
CA SER A 50 -5.74 -25.25 20.29
C SER A 50 -4.63 -24.41 20.94
N LYS A 51 -4.30 -23.24 20.38
CA LYS A 51 -3.32 -22.28 20.93
C LYS A 51 -3.92 -21.33 21.98
N LYS A 52 -5.03 -21.72 22.61
CA LYS A 52 -5.75 -20.95 23.65
C LYS A 52 -6.24 -19.58 23.19
N VAL A 53 -6.44 -19.41 21.88
CA VAL A 53 -7.07 -18.22 21.32
C VAL A 53 -8.56 -18.25 21.63
N PRO A 54 -9.17 -17.15 22.13
CA PRO A 54 -10.60 -17.10 22.35
C PRO A 54 -11.38 -17.35 21.05
N GLU A 55 -12.40 -18.20 21.09
CA GLU A 55 -13.19 -18.54 19.89
C GLU A 55 -13.80 -17.30 19.21
N ARG A 56 -14.20 -16.30 20.01
CA ARG A 56 -14.71 -15.01 19.49
C ARG A 56 -13.71 -14.28 18.57
N ASN A 57 -12.42 -14.54 18.70
CA ASN A 57 -11.36 -13.94 17.90
C ASN A 57 -11.04 -14.77 16.64
N VAL A 58 -11.68 -15.92 16.44
CA VAL A 58 -11.46 -16.78 15.27
C VAL A 58 -12.68 -16.69 14.36
N ILE A 59 -12.50 -16.03 13.22
CA ILE A 59 -13.54 -15.83 12.22
C ILE A 59 -13.32 -16.85 11.09
N SER A 60 -14.36 -17.64 10.82
CA SER A 60 -14.41 -18.64 9.75
C SER A 60 -15.68 -18.42 8.91
N TRP A 61 -15.74 -19.01 7.73
CA TRP A 61 -16.85 -18.86 6.78
C TRP A 61 -17.16 -20.18 6.09
N GLU A 62 -18.39 -20.29 5.60
CA GLU A 62 -18.89 -21.45 4.85
C GLU A 62 -18.23 -21.56 3.47
N ASN A 63 -18.00 -20.42 2.80
CA ASN A 63 -17.36 -20.36 1.48
C ASN A 63 -15.99 -19.69 1.58
N ASN A 64 -14.93 -20.43 1.24
CA ASN A 64 -13.56 -19.93 1.28
C ASN A 64 -13.12 -19.27 -0.03
N ILE A 65 -12.23 -18.28 0.08
CA ILE A 65 -11.47 -17.76 -1.05
C ILE A 65 -10.15 -18.54 -1.10
N PRO A 66 -9.97 -19.47 -2.05
CA PRO A 66 -8.75 -20.24 -2.14
C PRO A 66 -7.56 -19.33 -2.48
N LEU A 67 -6.39 -19.72 -2.00
CA LEU A 67 -5.12 -19.24 -2.50
C LEU A 67 -4.99 -19.65 -3.98
N ARG A 68 -4.96 -18.65 -4.88
CA ARG A 68 -4.80 -18.86 -6.32
C ARG A 68 -3.41 -18.41 -6.75
N LEU A 69 -2.54 -19.38 -7.05
CA LEU A 69 -1.18 -19.14 -7.56
C LEU A 69 -1.10 -19.03 -9.09
N GLY A 70 -2.24 -19.14 -9.79
CA GLY A 70 -2.34 -19.10 -11.25
C GLY A 70 -3.01 -20.34 -11.83
N LYS A 71 -3.22 -20.35 -13.14
CA LYS A 71 -3.83 -21.48 -13.85
C LYS A 71 -2.89 -22.71 -13.75
N ASN A 72 -3.44 -23.87 -13.41
CA ASN A 72 -2.72 -25.14 -13.23
C ASN A 72 -1.65 -25.13 -12.12
N LYS A 73 -1.76 -24.24 -11.13
CA LYS A 73 -0.91 -24.24 -9.93
C LYS A 73 -1.65 -24.89 -8.76
N PRO A 74 -0.93 -25.43 -7.76
CA PRO A 74 -1.56 -26.00 -6.58
C PRO A 74 -2.41 -24.97 -5.85
N GLN A 75 -3.52 -25.44 -5.27
CA GLN A 75 -4.44 -24.60 -4.51
C GLN A 75 -4.06 -24.64 -3.03
N GLY A 76 -4.73 -23.78 -2.25
CA GLY A 76 -4.46 -23.69 -0.84
C GLY A 76 -5.40 -22.73 -0.13
N TYR A 77 -5.05 -22.42 1.12
CA TYR A 77 -5.87 -21.59 2.00
C TYR A 77 -5.02 -20.59 2.76
N TYR A 78 -5.62 -19.44 3.08
CA TYR A 78 -4.95 -18.39 3.83
C TYR A 78 -5.42 -18.36 5.28
N LEU A 79 -4.48 -18.41 6.22
CA LEU A 79 -4.67 -17.84 7.56
C LEU A 79 -4.21 -16.38 7.54
N LYS A 80 -5.07 -15.45 7.94
CA LYS A 80 -4.66 -14.04 8.12
C LYS A 80 -4.78 -13.67 9.59
N ILE A 81 -3.79 -12.93 10.08
CA ILE A 81 -3.65 -12.56 11.49
C ILE A 81 -3.67 -11.03 11.59
N PHE A 82 -4.51 -10.55 12.51
CA PHE A 82 -4.78 -9.15 12.75
C PHE A 82 -4.55 -8.81 14.22
N LEU A 83 -4.03 -7.62 14.47
CA LEU A 83 -3.84 -7.07 15.80
C LEU A 83 -4.72 -5.82 15.98
N PRO A 84 -5.70 -5.83 16.89
CA PRO A 84 -6.32 -4.59 17.37
C PRO A 84 -5.26 -3.67 17.97
N TYR A 85 -5.16 -2.45 17.47
CA TYR A 85 -4.10 -1.53 17.89
C TYR A 85 -4.57 -0.08 17.79
N LYS A 86 -4.45 0.65 18.91
CA LYS A 86 -4.88 2.06 19.04
C LYS A 86 -6.32 2.26 18.57
N HIS A 87 -6.55 2.99 17.49
CA HIS A 87 -7.86 3.29 16.92
C HIS A 87 -8.28 2.34 15.79
N GLY A 88 -7.45 1.36 15.41
CA GLY A 88 -7.77 0.47 14.30
C GLY A 88 -7.30 -0.97 14.51
N ILE A 89 -7.05 -1.63 13.40
CA ILE A 89 -6.66 -3.03 13.29
C ILE A 89 -5.49 -3.13 12.31
N ILE A 90 -4.47 -3.90 12.65
CA ILE A 90 -3.27 -4.04 11.84
C ILE A 90 -3.22 -5.45 11.28
N PRO A 91 -3.31 -5.65 9.96
CA PRO A 91 -2.98 -6.94 9.37
C PRO A 91 -1.46 -7.14 9.50
N ILE A 92 -1.06 -8.07 10.38
CA ILE A 92 0.35 -8.28 10.75
C ILE A 92 0.97 -9.49 10.05
N SER A 93 0.17 -10.51 9.72
CA SER A 93 0.64 -11.71 9.03
C SER A 93 -0.41 -12.30 8.09
N THR A 94 0.05 -12.91 7.01
CA THR A 94 -0.74 -13.80 6.14
C THR A 94 0.08 -15.05 5.89
N ILE A 95 -0.52 -16.21 6.11
CA ILE A 95 0.10 -17.53 5.90
C ILE A 95 -0.72 -18.26 4.85
N GLY A 96 -0.13 -18.53 3.70
CA GLY A 96 -0.65 -19.42 2.67
C GLY A 96 -0.20 -20.85 2.92
N PHE A 97 -1.16 -21.75 3.05
CA PHE A 97 -0.94 -23.19 3.09
C PHE A 97 -1.30 -23.77 1.73
N ILE A 98 -0.29 -24.26 1.02
CA ILE A 98 -0.38 -24.78 -0.35
C ILE A 98 -0.37 -26.31 -0.27
N GLU A 99 -1.41 -26.94 -0.80
CA GLU A 99 -1.50 -28.39 -0.86
C GLU A 99 -0.64 -28.91 -2.01
N GLY A 100 0.32 -29.79 -1.70
CA GLY A 100 1.17 -30.44 -2.68
C GLY A 100 1.11 -31.96 -2.58
N ILE A 101 1.72 -32.65 -3.55
CA ILE A 101 1.76 -34.13 -3.61
C ILE A 101 2.43 -34.72 -2.36
N ASN A 102 3.43 -34.04 -1.81
CA ASN A 102 4.24 -34.52 -0.69
C ASN A 102 3.90 -33.84 0.65
N GLY A 103 2.70 -33.27 0.78
CA GLY A 103 2.26 -32.57 2.00
C GLY A 103 2.00 -31.08 1.77
N ILE A 104 1.97 -30.33 2.87
CA ILE A 104 1.61 -28.91 2.88
C ILE A 104 2.87 -28.06 2.81
N SER A 105 2.89 -27.10 1.90
CA SER A 105 3.90 -26.05 1.85
C SER A 105 3.35 -24.77 2.46
N THR A 106 4.18 -24.04 3.19
CA THR A 106 3.84 -22.77 3.81
C THR A 106 4.58 -21.64 3.11
N ASP A 107 3.83 -20.63 2.70
CA ASP A 107 4.33 -19.33 2.26
C ASP A 107 3.75 -18.27 3.20
N SER A 108 4.59 -17.49 3.88
CA SER A 108 4.12 -16.50 4.84
C SER A 108 4.64 -15.11 4.54
N ALA A 109 3.83 -14.14 4.93
CA ALA A 109 4.08 -12.73 4.75
C ALA A 109 3.79 -12.00 6.06
N LEU A 110 4.86 -11.63 6.77
CA LEU A 110 4.84 -10.71 7.89
C LEU A 110 5.31 -9.33 7.41
N PHE A 111 4.58 -8.29 7.81
CA PHE A 111 4.82 -6.93 7.31
C PHE A 111 5.76 -6.17 8.24
N LEU A 112 7.06 -6.14 7.91
CA LEU A 112 8.14 -5.57 8.73
C LEU A 112 7.80 -4.18 9.27
N GLU A 113 7.45 -3.24 8.39
CA GLU A 113 7.15 -1.88 8.81
C GLU A 113 5.93 -1.82 9.74
N ARG A 114 4.99 -2.76 9.57
CA ARG A 114 3.83 -2.89 10.46
C ARG A 114 4.19 -3.41 11.84
N LEU A 115 5.09 -4.38 11.88
CA LEU A 115 5.54 -4.96 13.13
C LEU A 115 6.41 -3.98 13.93
N SER A 116 7.28 -3.23 13.26
CA SER A 116 8.10 -2.20 13.92
C SER A 116 7.24 -1.10 14.55
N PHE A 117 6.27 -0.53 13.84
CA PHE A 117 5.50 0.57 14.45
C PHE A 117 4.67 0.11 15.66
N VAL A 118 4.21 -1.15 15.66
CA VAL A 118 3.52 -1.75 16.81
C VAL A 118 4.50 -1.93 17.97
N LYS A 119 5.68 -2.51 17.69
CA LYS A 119 6.74 -2.73 18.67
C LYS A 119 7.18 -1.43 19.33
N ASP A 120 7.29 -0.37 18.55
CA ASP A 120 7.75 0.95 18.98
C ASP A 120 6.61 1.83 19.52
N ASN A 121 5.39 1.27 19.66
CA ASN A 121 4.20 1.94 20.21
C ASN A 121 3.82 3.26 19.49
N LEU A 122 4.06 3.32 18.18
CA LEU A 122 3.85 4.52 17.35
C LEU A 122 2.40 4.69 16.91
N ILE A 123 2.04 5.89 16.43
CA ILE A 123 0.70 6.21 15.91
C ILE A 123 0.62 5.90 14.41
N HIS A 124 1.70 6.15 13.68
CA HIS A 124 1.79 5.90 12.24
C HIS A 124 3.06 5.12 11.88
N TRP A 125 2.98 4.23 10.90
CA TRP A 125 4.17 3.52 10.41
C TRP A 125 5.18 4.43 9.72
N TYR A 126 4.79 5.63 9.30
CA TYR A 126 5.73 6.65 8.78
C TYR A 126 6.60 7.28 9.87
N GLU A 127 6.29 7.02 11.14
CA GLU A 127 7.11 7.43 12.27
C GLU A 127 8.19 6.39 12.62
N SER A 128 8.13 5.20 12.01
CA SER A 128 9.09 4.13 12.24
C SER A 128 10.45 4.44 11.62
N GLU A 129 11.47 3.70 12.06
CA GLU A 129 12.85 3.80 11.54
C GLU A 129 12.94 3.63 10.01
N PHE A 130 11.97 2.95 9.39
CA PHE A 130 11.96 2.69 7.93
C PHE A 130 11.46 3.86 7.09
N PHE A 131 10.96 4.92 7.72
CA PHE A 131 10.35 6.07 7.02
C PHE A 131 10.68 7.41 7.64
N ILE A 132 10.96 7.49 8.94
CA ILE A 132 10.95 8.75 9.68
C ILE A 132 11.90 9.80 9.10
N ASP A 133 13.09 9.40 8.66
CA ASP A 133 14.06 10.32 8.05
C ASP A 133 13.52 10.91 6.76
N LEU A 134 12.97 10.07 5.87
CA LEU A 134 12.40 10.51 4.61
C LEU A 134 11.14 11.34 4.80
N THR A 135 10.25 10.94 5.72
CA THR A 135 9.03 11.70 6.04
C THR A 135 9.36 13.09 6.59
N LYS A 136 10.36 13.19 7.49
CA LYS A 136 10.84 14.49 7.99
C LYS A 136 11.43 15.34 6.87
N GLU A 137 12.24 14.73 6.00
CA GLU A 137 12.88 15.44 4.90
C GLU A 137 11.85 15.96 3.89
N VAL A 138 10.87 15.14 3.49
CA VAL A 138 9.77 15.56 2.62
C VAL A 138 9.00 16.74 3.22
N LYS A 139 8.67 16.68 4.51
CA LYS A 139 7.97 17.77 5.20
C LYS A 139 8.82 19.07 5.23
N ALA A 140 10.13 18.95 5.42
CA ALA A 140 11.05 20.09 5.40
C ALA A 140 11.16 20.72 4.00
N GLN A 141 11.25 19.90 2.95
CA GLN A 141 11.41 20.39 1.58
C GLN A 141 10.11 20.90 0.95
N PHE A 142 8.96 20.41 1.43
CA PHE A 142 7.62 20.78 0.98
C PHE A 142 6.69 21.17 2.14
N PRO A 143 6.89 22.35 2.78
CA PRO A 143 6.10 22.76 3.95
C PRO A 143 4.60 22.92 3.73
N LYS A 144 4.16 23.06 2.47
CA LYS A 144 2.75 23.19 2.09
C LYS A 144 2.04 21.84 1.94
N PHE A 145 2.77 20.74 1.92
CA PHE A 145 2.17 19.41 1.79
C PHE A 145 1.38 19.04 3.02
N ASN A 146 0.19 18.51 2.80
CA ASN A 146 -0.57 17.85 3.85
C ASN A 146 0.05 16.47 4.18
N TYR A 147 -0.41 15.83 5.24
CA TYR A 147 0.12 14.54 5.68
C TYR A 147 0.01 13.44 4.61
N ASN A 148 -1.06 13.41 3.82
CA ASN A 148 -1.23 12.43 2.75
C ASN A 148 -0.17 12.62 1.66
N GLU A 149 0.10 13.86 1.26
CA GLU A 149 1.14 14.18 0.29
C GLU A 149 2.53 13.81 0.80
N VAL A 150 2.84 14.13 2.07
CA VAL A 150 4.12 13.75 2.68
C VAL A 150 4.33 12.23 2.65
N TYR A 151 3.32 11.46 3.06
CA TYR A 151 3.37 9.99 3.09
C TYR A 151 3.40 9.38 1.68
N LEU A 152 2.70 9.98 0.73
CA LEU A 152 2.73 9.61 -0.67
C LEU A 152 4.15 9.77 -1.24
N TRP A 153 4.80 10.91 -0.99
CA TRP A 153 6.18 11.15 -1.40
C TRP A 153 7.16 10.17 -0.77
N ALA A 154 7.05 9.94 0.55
CA ALA A 154 7.94 9.01 1.25
C ALA A 154 7.85 7.59 0.67
N ASN A 155 6.64 7.08 0.40
CA ASN A 155 6.48 5.77 -0.23
C ASN A 155 7.02 5.74 -1.66
N HIS A 156 6.55 6.67 -2.48
CA HIS A 156 6.82 6.64 -3.91
C HIS A 156 8.29 6.90 -4.23
N LEU A 157 8.96 7.80 -3.50
CA LEU A 157 10.38 8.01 -3.72
C LEU A 157 11.19 6.75 -3.37
N ARG A 158 10.91 6.13 -2.22
CA ARG A 158 11.51 4.86 -1.82
C ARG A 158 11.27 3.75 -2.86
N THR A 159 10.05 3.65 -3.39
CA THR A 159 9.72 2.70 -4.46
C THR A 159 10.46 3.00 -5.76
N LEU A 160 10.54 4.26 -6.20
CA LEU A 160 11.26 4.63 -7.42
C LEU A 160 12.74 4.28 -7.31
N MET A 161 13.36 4.54 -6.17
CA MET A 161 14.77 4.24 -5.92
C MET A 161 15.03 2.73 -5.96
N ALA A 162 14.17 1.92 -5.32
CA ALA A 162 14.26 0.47 -5.38
C ALA A 162 14.08 -0.06 -6.81
N LEU A 163 13.09 0.44 -7.54
CA LEU A 163 12.88 0.08 -8.95
C LEU A 163 14.10 0.43 -9.82
N TYR A 164 14.70 1.60 -9.61
CA TYR A 164 15.91 2.00 -10.33
C TYR A 164 17.09 1.06 -10.06
N TYR A 165 17.30 0.70 -8.79
CA TYR A 165 18.32 -0.26 -8.38
C TYR A 165 18.09 -1.63 -9.01
N ASP A 166 16.85 -2.12 -9.04
CA ASP A 166 16.46 -3.39 -9.69
C ASP A 166 16.52 -3.34 -11.23
N GLY A 167 17.03 -2.25 -11.82
CA GLY A 167 17.19 -2.10 -13.26
C GLY A 167 15.91 -1.70 -14.02
N VAL A 168 14.81 -1.41 -13.32
CA VAL A 168 13.59 -0.92 -13.94
C VAL A 168 13.78 0.53 -14.39
N ARG A 169 13.32 0.85 -15.59
CA ARG A 169 13.34 2.20 -16.16
C ARG A 169 11.93 2.65 -16.57
N PRO A 170 11.65 3.96 -16.60
CA PRO A 170 10.33 4.47 -17.01
C PRO A 170 10.02 4.19 -18.49
N GLU A 171 9.17 3.20 -18.75
CA GLU A 171 8.89 2.69 -20.09
C GLU A 171 7.40 2.55 -20.42
N GLY A 172 7.12 2.39 -21.73
CA GLY A 172 5.80 2.21 -22.33
C GLY A 172 4.88 1.17 -21.67
N LYS A 173 5.46 0.06 -21.20
CA LYS A 173 4.74 -1.15 -20.81
C LYS A 173 5.35 -1.76 -19.53
N GLY A 174 4.69 -2.78 -18.99
CA GLY A 174 5.23 -3.58 -17.88
C GLY A 174 5.59 -2.75 -16.63
N PRO A 175 6.67 -3.13 -15.91
CA PRO A 175 7.12 -2.43 -14.70
C PRO A 175 7.42 -0.94 -14.93
N GLY A 176 7.98 -0.59 -16.11
CA GLY A 176 8.28 0.80 -16.43
C GLY A 176 7.04 1.69 -16.58
N HIS A 177 5.90 1.12 -16.98
CA HIS A 177 4.64 1.86 -17.00
C HIS A 177 4.14 2.19 -15.59
N THR A 178 4.29 1.26 -14.64
CA THR A 178 4.01 1.50 -13.22
C THR A 178 4.89 2.61 -12.67
N MET A 179 6.18 2.60 -13.01
CA MET A 179 7.12 3.64 -12.62
C MET A 179 6.72 5.03 -13.14
N ARG A 180 6.31 5.13 -14.42
CA ARG A 180 5.76 6.37 -14.99
C ARG A 180 4.51 6.86 -14.26
N LYS A 181 3.63 5.97 -13.81
CA LYS A 181 2.45 6.33 -13.00
C LYS A 181 2.87 6.92 -11.65
N ILE A 182 3.87 6.34 -10.99
CA ILE A 182 4.41 6.86 -9.73
C ILE A 182 5.01 8.26 -9.95
N ILE A 183 5.88 8.41 -10.95
CA ILE A 183 6.49 9.71 -11.31
C ILE A 183 5.40 10.75 -11.59
N ARG A 184 4.39 10.40 -12.40
CA ARG A 184 3.28 11.31 -12.73
C ARG A 184 2.48 11.73 -11.50
N THR A 185 2.29 10.81 -10.54
CA THR A 185 1.60 11.10 -9.28
C THR A 185 2.38 12.13 -8.47
N LEU A 186 3.70 11.93 -8.30
CA LEU A 186 4.58 12.89 -7.63
C LEU A 186 4.60 14.24 -8.35
N SER A 187 4.75 14.23 -9.68
CA SER A 187 4.71 15.43 -10.51
C SER A 187 3.43 16.26 -10.31
N GLY A 188 2.28 15.59 -10.15
CA GLY A 188 1.00 16.26 -9.94
C GLY A 188 0.93 17.07 -8.64
N THR A 189 1.58 16.60 -7.58
CA THR A 189 1.62 17.32 -6.29
C THR A 189 2.40 18.63 -6.35
N LEU A 190 3.33 18.77 -7.30
CA LEU A 190 4.17 19.95 -7.44
C LEU A 190 3.44 21.13 -8.10
N SER A 191 2.27 20.92 -8.70
CA SER A 191 1.46 22.00 -9.29
C SER A 191 2.21 22.92 -10.29
N GLY A 192 3.20 22.38 -11.01
CA GLY A 192 4.05 23.12 -11.96
C GLY A 192 5.39 23.58 -11.40
N ASP A 193 5.60 23.49 -10.08
CA ASP A 193 6.89 23.78 -9.46
C ASP A 193 7.94 22.72 -9.82
N LYS A 194 9.21 23.09 -9.63
CA LYS A 194 10.37 22.22 -9.80
C LYS A 194 11.11 22.05 -8.48
N VAL A 195 11.63 20.85 -8.27
CA VAL A 195 12.56 20.54 -7.18
C VAL A 195 13.97 20.81 -7.69
N CYS A 196 14.71 21.71 -7.03
CA CYS A 196 16.11 21.97 -7.36
C CYS A 196 17.03 20.86 -6.81
N ASP A 197 18.25 20.80 -7.33
CA ASP A 197 19.17 19.68 -7.10
C ASP A 197 19.53 19.50 -5.62
N ASP A 198 19.74 20.59 -4.86
CA ASP A 198 20.01 20.51 -3.42
C ASP A 198 18.86 19.82 -2.65
N LYS A 199 17.60 20.19 -2.96
CA LYS A 199 16.43 19.55 -2.34
C LYS A 199 16.32 18.09 -2.78
N ALA A 200 16.55 17.82 -4.06
CA ALA A 200 16.49 16.49 -4.63
C ALA A 200 17.51 15.54 -3.98
N LEU A 201 18.76 16.00 -3.81
CA LEU A 201 19.83 15.24 -3.15
C LEU A 201 19.50 14.90 -1.70
N LYS A 202 18.93 15.84 -0.94
CA LYS A 202 18.49 15.59 0.45
C LYS A 202 17.40 14.52 0.52
N LEU A 203 16.41 14.61 -0.36
CA LEU A 203 15.32 13.63 -0.46
C LEU A 203 15.85 12.23 -0.81
N ILE A 204 16.75 12.12 -1.80
CA ILE A 204 17.37 10.85 -2.17
C ILE A 204 18.21 10.30 -1.02
N SER A 205 19.01 11.14 -0.35
CA SER A 205 19.83 10.70 0.78
C SER A 205 18.99 10.13 1.93
N ALA A 206 17.88 10.79 2.27
CA ALA A 206 16.94 10.28 3.27
C ALA A 206 16.23 8.99 2.81
N GLY A 207 15.94 8.87 1.51
CA GLY A 207 15.40 7.66 0.90
C GLY A 207 16.38 6.48 0.92
N ILE A 208 17.68 6.72 0.71
CA ILE A 208 18.74 5.71 0.78
C ILE A 208 18.80 5.16 2.19
N LYS A 209 18.80 6.03 3.21
CA LYS A 209 18.77 5.60 4.61
C LYS A 209 17.54 4.75 4.93
N SER A 210 16.38 5.15 4.42
CA SER A 210 15.12 4.39 4.58
C SER A 210 15.19 3.00 3.95
N LEU A 211 15.79 2.87 2.75
CA LEU A 211 16.01 1.58 2.09
C LEU A 211 17.06 0.73 2.80
N LYS A 212 18.16 1.34 3.25
CA LYS A 212 19.22 0.66 3.99
C LYS A 212 18.68 0.02 5.28
N ASN A 213 17.79 0.71 5.99
CA ASN A 213 17.12 0.15 7.18
C ASN A 213 16.28 -1.09 6.85
N LEU A 214 15.75 -1.21 5.62
CA LEU A 214 15.05 -2.41 5.15
C LEU A 214 16.00 -3.55 4.71
N GLY A 215 17.32 -3.38 4.83
CA GLY A 215 18.32 -4.30 4.30
C GLY A 215 18.56 -4.16 2.80
N TYR A 216 18.18 -3.02 2.22
CA TYR A 216 18.31 -2.75 0.79
C TYR A 216 19.28 -1.59 0.56
N ASP A 217 20.58 -1.89 0.61
CA ASP A 217 21.63 -0.87 0.42
C ASP A 217 21.92 -0.67 -1.06
N ILE A 218 21.51 0.48 -1.59
CA ILE A 218 21.69 0.82 -3.01
C ILE A 218 22.98 1.58 -3.31
N THR A 219 23.75 1.94 -2.28
CA THR A 219 24.90 2.85 -2.42
C THR A 219 26.11 2.21 -3.07
N GLU A 220 26.20 0.88 -3.08
CA GLU A 220 27.31 0.15 -3.69
C GLU A 220 27.22 0.10 -5.22
N THR A 221 26.03 0.28 -5.77
CA THR A 221 25.76 0.02 -7.20
C THR A 221 25.28 1.24 -7.97
N VAL A 222 24.79 2.27 -7.28
CA VAL A 222 24.14 3.43 -7.92
C VAL A 222 24.83 4.72 -7.49
N ASP A 223 25.25 5.52 -8.48
CA ASP A 223 25.69 6.89 -8.25
C ASP A 223 24.50 7.74 -7.78
N VAL A 224 24.63 8.33 -6.59
CA VAL A 224 23.56 9.12 -5.96
C VAL A 224 23.18 10.34 -6.79
N ASN A 225 24.14 10.99 -7.45
CA ASN A 225 23.87 12.14 -8.32
C ASN A 225 23.13 11.70 -9.57
N GLU A 226 23.57 10.60 -10.18
CA GLU A 226 22.88 10.03 -11.36
C GLU A 226 21.44 9.64 -11.02
N LEU A 227 21.22 8.94 -9.91
CA LEU A 227 19.89 8.56 -9.44
C LEU A 227 19.00 9.79 -9.20
N THR A 228 19.57 10.81 -8.56
CA THR A 228 18.89 12.07 -8.30
C THR A 228 18.47 12.73 -9.60
N GLU A 229 19.37 12.85 -10.58
CA GLU A 229 19.06 13.42 -11.88
C GLU A 229 17.97 12.60 -12.58
N GLN A 230 18.11 11.27 -12.66
CA GLN A 230 17.18 10.40 -13.36
C GLN A 230 15.75 10.49 -12.81
N ILE A 231 15.60 10.51 -11.48
CA ILE A 231 14.29 10.63 -10.82
C ILE A 231 13.73 12.05 -10.98
N PHE A 232 14.47 13.06 -10.55
CA PHE A 232 13.92 14.41 -10.41
C PHE A 232 13.80 15.14 -11.73
N ARG A 233 14.63 14.84 -12.74
CA ARG A 233 14.42 15.35 -14.11
C ARG A 233 13.06 14.92 -14.64
N GLN A 234 12.65 13.67 -14.41
CA GLN A 234 11.34 13.18 -14.86
C GLN A 234 10.20 13.76 -14.06
N ILE A 235 10.33 13.86 -12.74
CA ILE A 235 9.32 14.49 -11.89
C ILE A 235 9.10 15.95 -12.29
N ASN A 236 10.17 16.72 -12.47
CA ASN A 236 10.12 18.14 -12.86
C ASN A 236 9.54 18.34 -14.26
N ASN A 237 9.92 17.49 -15.23
CA ASN A 237 9.37 17.51 -16.58
C ASN A 237 7.87 17.16 -16.56
N GLY A 238 7.49 16.15 -15.79
CA GLY A 238 6.09 15.76 -15.60
C GLY A 238 5.27 16.88 -14.96
N SER A 239 5.80 17.56 -13.94
CA SER A 239 5.15 18.69 -13.27
C SER A 239 4.87 19.83 -14.26
N SER A 240 5.89 20.19 -15.04
CA SER A 240 5.78 21.21 -16.09
C SER A 240 4.77 20.82 -17.18
N GLN A 241 4.70 19.55 -17.56
CA GLN A 241 3.72 19.06 -18.53
C GLN A 241 2.29 19.12 -17.97
N ILE A 242 2.08 18.66 -16.73
CA ILE A 242 0.77 18.68 -16.07
C ILE A 242 0.25 20.12 -15.95
N ALA A 243 1.10 21.05 -15.51
CA ALA A 243 0.72 22.46 -15.42
C ALA A 243 0.29 23.06 -16.78
N ARG A 244 0.95 22.68 -17.87
CA ARG A 244 0.54 23.09 -19.23
C ARG A 244 -0.82 22.51 -19.62
N GLU A 245 -1.08 21.24 -19.32
CA GLU A 245 -2.38 20.62 -19.62
C GLU A 245 -3.50 21.18 -18.72
N ILE A 246 -3.23 21.49 -17.45
CA ILE A 246 -4.19 22.19 -16.57
C ILE A 246 -4.53 23.56 -17.14
N LYS A 247 -3.55 24.33 -17.61
CA LYS A 247 -3.80 25.64 -18.26
C LYS A 247 -4.65 25.51 -19.52
N ARG A 248 -4.45 24.44 -20.31
CA ARG A 248 -5.29 24.15 -21.48
C ARG A 248 -6.71 23.78 -21.07
N PHE A 249 -6.86 22.95 -20.03
CA PHE A 249 -8.15 22.58 -19.48
C PHE A 249 -8.94 23.79 -18.97
N LYS A 250 -8.30 24.69 -18.20
CA LYS A 250 -8.92 25.95 -17.74
C LYS A 250 -9.40 26.83 -18.89
N ARG A 251 -8.62 26.95 -19.98
CA ARG A 251 -9.06 27.66 -21.19
C ARG A 251 -10.28 27.01 -21.85
N ALA A 252 -10.29 25.68 -21.94
CA ALA A 252 -11.43 24.94 -22.47
C ALA A 252 -12.69 25.14 -21.59
N LEU A 253 -12.53 25.25 -20.27
CA LEU A 253 -13.63 25.63 -19.37
C LEU A 253 -14.14 27.04 -19.68
N SER A 254 -13.26 28.04 -19.77
CA SER A 254 -13.65 29.43 -20.09
C SER A 254 -14.35 29.56 -21.45
N ASN A 255 -14.02 28.68 -22.40
CA ASN A 255 -14.63 28.62 -23.73
C ASN A 255 -15.92 27.78 -23.77
N ASN A 256 -16.41 27.26 -22.64
CA ASN A 256 -17.55 26.34 -22.56
C ASN A 256 -17.41 25.09 -23.46
N GLU A 257 -16.18 24.56 -23.60
CA GLU A 257 -15.89 23.36 -24.40
C GLU A 257 -16.16 22.06 -23.62
N ILE A 258 -16.24 22.11 -22.28
CA ILE A 258 -16.49 20.95 -21.42
C ILE A 258 -17.96 20.96 -20.98
N LYS A 259 -18.76 20.03 -21.52
CA LYS A 259 -20.21 20.00 -21.27
C LYS A 259 -20.70 18.67 -20.69
N SER A 260 -19.90 17.63 -20.80
CA SER A 260 -20.32 16.26 -20.49
C SER A 260 -19.23 15.45 -19.80
N SER A 261 -19.63 14.34 -19.18
CA SER A 261 -18.71 13.36 -18.60
C SER A 261 -17.80 12.72 -19.67
N LYS A 262 -18.25 12.69 -20.93
CA LYS A 262 -17.47 12.20 -22.08
C LYS A 262 -16.26 13.11 -22.34
N ASP A 263 -16.44 14.43 -22.26
CA ASP A 263 -15.35 15.39 -22.46
C ASP A 263 -14.29 15.23 -21.37
N LEU A 264 -14.73 15.15 -20.10
CA LEU A 264 -13.83 14.89 -18.96
C LEU A 264 -13.06 13.59 -19.09
N LYS A 265 -13.73 12.53 -19.58
CA LYS A 265 -13.08 11.24 -19.86
C LYS A 265 -12.03 11.35 -20.96
N GLN A 266 -12.30 12.12 -22.02
CA GLN A 266 -11.33 12.37 -23.08
C GLN A 266 -10.08 13.10 -22.55
N TRP A 267 -10.24 14.12 -21.71
CA TRP A 267 -9.11 14.79 -21.06
C TRP A 267 -8.30 13.84 -20.16
N ASN A 268 -8.98 12.90 -19.48
CA ASN A 268 -8.31 11.89 -18.68
C ASN A 268 -7.50 10.91 -19.55
N GLU A 269 -8.08 10.39 -20.62
CA GLU A 269 -7.46 9.35 -21.46
C GLU A 269 -6.38 9.90 -22.39
N GLU A 270 -6.63 11.04 -23.04
CA GLU A 270 -5.73 11.59 -24.07
C GLU A 270 -4.66 12.52 -23.49
N ARG A 271 -5.00 13.30 -22.44
CA ARG A 271 -4.08 14.28 -21.82
C ARG A 271 -3.53 13.80 -20.48
N GLY A 272 -4.06 12.70 -19.95
CA GLY A 272 -3.63 12.08 -18.70
C GLY A 272 -4.01 12.88 -17.45
N LEU A 273 -4.89 13.89 -17.54
CA LEU A 273 -5.29 14.67 -16.36
C LEU A 273 -6.20 13.84 -15.47
N THR A 274 -5.87 13.68 -14.19
CA THR A 274 -6.75 12.96 -13.27
C THR A 274 -8.02 13.77 -13.02
N TYR A 275 -9.13 13.09 -12.71
CA TYR A 275 -10.38 13.78 -12.35
C TYR A 275 -10.21 14.70 -11.13
N GLU A 276 -9.34 14.32 -10.19
CA GLU A 276 -9.01 15.15 -9.04
C GLU A 276 -8.35 16.48 -9.44
N TRP A 277 -7.37 16.44 -10.34
CA TRP A 277 -6.72 17.67 -10.83
C TRP A 277 -7.67 18.54 -11.64
N MET A 278 -8.52 17.93 -12.48
CA MET A 278 -9.52 18.65 -13.25
C MET A 278 -10.57 19.30 -12.34
N ARG A 279 -10.99 18.62 -11.27
CA ARG A 279 -11.93 19.16 -10.28
C ARG A 279 -11.34 20.35 -9.54
N LYS A 280 -10.12 20.22 -9.02
CA LYS A 280 -9.42 21.35 -8.40
C LYS A 280 -9.26 22.52 -9.37
N ALA A 281 -8.89 22.24 -10.61
CA ALA A 281 -8.74 23.27 -11.63
C ALA A 281 -10.08 23.93 -12.03
N SER A 282 -11.21 23.22 -11.98
CA SER A 282 -12.53 23.82 -12.24
C SER A 282 -12.99 24.66 -11.06
N GLU A 283 -12.77 24.20 -9.83
CA GLU A 283 -13.04 24.94 -8.59
C GLU A 283 -12.26 26.26 -8.53
N ASP A 284 -10.99 26.26 -8.94
CA ASP A 284 -10.16 27.47 -9.05
C ASP A 284 -10.76 28.51 -10.03
N GLU A 285 -11.49 28.07 -11.05
CA GLU A 285 -12.16 28.92 -12.04
C GLU A 285 -13.63 29.23 -11.66
N GLY A 286 -14.06 28.82 -10.46
CA GLY A 286 -15.43 29.02 -9.97
C GLY A 286 -16.48 28.10 -10.60
N VAL A 287 -16.06 26.99 -11.22
CA VAL A 287 -16.94 26.00 -11.86
C VAL A 287 -17.04 24.76 -10.99
N TYR A 288 -18.20 24.56 -10.37
CA TYR A 288 -18.45 23.47 -9.41
C TYR A 288 -19.32 22.32 -9.98
N ASP A 289 -20.18 22.61 -10.94
CA ASP A 289 -21.25 21.68 -11.38
C ASP A 289 -20.88 20.86 -12.64
N LEU A 290 -19.62 20.43 -12.74
CA LEU A 290 -19.21 19.55 -13.84
C LEU A 290 -19.61 18.09 -13.57
N PRO A 291 -20.07 17.34 -14.59
CA PRO A 291 -20.51 15.95 -14.46
C PRO A 291 -19.32 14.99 -14.38
N PHE A 292 -18.49 15.11 -13.34
CA PHE A 292 -17.38 14.19 -13.09
C PHE A 292 -17.91 12.76 -12.92
N PRO A 293 -17.30 11.76 -13.58
CA PRO A 293 -17.66 10.37 -13.35
C PRO A 293 -17.50 10.00 -11.88
N GLU A 294 -18.44 9.23 -11.34
CA GLU A 294 -18.26 8.62 -10.03
C GLU A 294 -17.08 7.64 -10.08
N ILE A 295 -16.07 7.90 -9.25
CA ILE A 295 -14.94 6.99 -9.09
C ILE A 295 -15.36 5.97 -8.04
N GLU A 296 -15.76 4.78 -8.48
CA GLU A 296 -16.05 3.69 -7.56
C GLU A 296 -14.78 3.34 -6.77
N LYS A 297 -14.78 3.69 -5.48
CA LYS A 297 -13.70 3.30 -4.59
C LYS A 297 -13.81 1.81 -4.34
N ARG A 298 -12.94 1.03 -5.00
CA ARG A 298 -12.85 -0.40 -4.75
C ARG A 298 -12.51 -0.63 -3.28
N PHE A 299 -13.34 -1.42 -2.61
CA PHE A 299 -13.10 -1.82 -1.22
C PHE A 299 -11.84 -2.67 -1.13
N TRP A 300 -10.87 -2.23 -0.32
CA TRP A 300 -9.66 -2.97 -0.01
C TRP A 300 -9.53 -3.09 1.50
N LEU A 301 -9.80 -4.29 2.05
CA LEU A 301 -9.78 -4.55 3.50
C LEU A 301 -8.57 -3.92 4.21
N ARG A 302 -7.38 -4.04 3.64
CA ARG A 302 -6.14 -3.53 4.24
C ARG A 302 -6.14 -2.00 4.44
N ASN A 303 -6.83 -1.26 3.57
CA ASN A 303 -6.94 0.20 3.67
C ASN A 303 -7.97 0.63 4.71
N GLU A 304 -8.96 -0.21 4.96
CA GLU A 304 -10.05 0.07 5.91
C GLU A 304 -9.66 -0.31 7.34
N CYS A 305 -8.72 -1.24 7.51
CA CYS A 305 -8.32 -1.74 8.81
C CYS A 305 -7.67 -0.68 9.71
N TYR A 306 -6.95 0.30 9.17
CA TYR A 306 -6.28 1.32 9.97
C TYR A 306 -6.33 2.68 9.28
N SER A 307 -7.14 3.59 9.82
CA SER A 307 -7.23 4.97 9.32
C SER A 307 -6.02 5.79 9.76
N PHE A 308 -5.61 6.77 8.97
CA PHE A 308 -4.68 7.80 9.45
C PHE A 308 -5.39 8.92 10.22
N ASP A 309 -6.71 8.99 10.16
CA ASP A 309 -7.51 9.85 11.02
C ASP A 309 -7.78 9.11 12.35
N THR A 310 -7.18 9.60 13.43
CA THR A 310 -7.29 9.01 14.77
C THR A 310 -8.69 9.18 15.37
N ASN A 311 -9.53 10.04 14.80
CA ASN A 311 -10.93 10.18 15.20
C ASN A 311 -11.81 9.03 14.68
N GLN A 312 -11.35 8.32 13.65
CA GLN A 312 -12.03 7.15 13.10
C GLN A 312 -11.62 5.89 13.86
N LYS A 313 -12.29 5.65 14.98
CA LYS A 313 -12.01 4.51 15.85
C LYS A 313 -12.85 3.28 15.52
N ILE A 314 -12.20 2.14 15.34
CA ILE A 314 -12.85 0.83 15.31
C ILE A 314 -13.09 0.37 16.74
N THR A 315 -14.37 0.33 17.15
CA THR A 315 -14.78 -0.03 18.52
C THR A 315 -14.93 -1.52 18.73
N ASP A 316 -15.39 -2.26 17.73
CA ASP A 316 -15.45 -3.73 17.71
C ASP A 316 -14.63 -4.28 16.53
N PRO A 317 -13.36 -4.62 16.77
CA PRO A 317 -12.47 -5.16 15.74
C PRO A 317 -12.97 -6.44 15.07
N VAL A 318 -13.61 -7.34 15.84
CA VAL A 318 -14.10 -8.63 15.33
C VAL A 318 -15.29 -8.40 14.41
N GLN A 319 -16.28 -7.60 14.86
CA GLN A 319 -17.45 -7.31 14.05
C GLN A 319 -17.10 -6.49 12.81
N PHE A 320 -16.14 -5.56 12.92
CA PHE A 320 -15.60 -4.83 11.79
C PHE A 320 -15.05 -5.80 10.72
N LEU A 321 -14.19 -6.75 11.12
CA LEU A 321 -13.60 -7.71 10.18
C LEU A 321 -14.65 -8.63 9.54
N LYS A 322 -15.67 -9.08 10.28
CA LYS A 322 -16.80 -9.85 9.74
C LYS A 322 -17.55 -9.08 8.66
N ASN A 323 -17.85 -7.80 8.91
CA ASN A 323 -18.56 -6.95 7.96
C ASN A 323 -17.72 -6.66 6.71
N ALA A 324 -16.44 -6.37 6.92
CA ALA A 324 -15.46 -6.06 5.89
C ALA A 324 -15.22 -7.25 4.94
N GLU A 325 -15.06 -8.45 5.49
CA GLU A 325 -14.93 -9.68 4.70
C GLU A 325 -16.24 -10.03 3.97
N SER A 326 -17.40 -9.83 4.61
CA SER A 326 -18.71 -10.03 3.94
C SER A 326 -18.89 -9.11 2.72
N LYS A 327 -18.45 -7.85 2.81
CA LYS A 327 -18.41 -6.93 1.65
C LYS A 327 -17.48 -7.45 0.55
N ARG A 328 -16.29 -7.95 0.91
CA ARG A 328 -15.33 -8.56 -0.03
C ARG A 328 -15.95 -9.76 -0.76
N MET A 329 -16.60 -10.67 -0.03
CA MET A 329 -17.24 -11.87 -0.60
C MET A 329 -18.37 -11.52 -1.58
N LYS A 330 -19.23 -10.54 -1.24
CA LYS A 330 -20.27 -10.04 -2.16
C LYS A 330 -19.69 -9.47 -3.45
N GLY A 331 -18.53 -8.80 -3.38
CA GLY A 331 -17.83 -8.29 -4.56
C GLY A 331 -17.13 -9.37 -5.40
N VAL A 332 -16.73 -10.49 -4.77
CA VAL A 332 -16.14 -11.64 -5.47
C VAL A 332 -17.21 -12.48 -6.18
N MET A 333 -18.41 -12.63 -5.60
CA MET A 333 -19.51 -13.39 -6.22
C MET A 333 -20.24 -12.66 -7.37
N LYS A 334 -20.00 -11.36 -7.55
CA LYS A 334 -20.57 -10.55 -8.63
C LYS A 334 -19.71 -10.50 -9.90
N ASN A 335 -18.47 -11.01 -9.84
CA ASN A 335 -17.53 -11.11 -10.96
C ASN A 335 -17.29 -12.59 -11.29
#